data_AF-A0A503X9I7-F1
#
_entry.id   AF-A0A503X9I7-F1
#
_cell.length_a   1.000
_cell.length_b   1.000
_cell.length_c   1.000
_cell.angle_alpha   90.00
_cell.angle_beta   90.00
_cell.angle_gamma   90.00
#
_symmetry.space_group_name_H-M   'P 1'
#
loop_
_entity.id
_entity.type
_entity.pdbx_description
1 polymer ?
#
loop_
_entity_poly.entity_id
_entity_poly.type
_entity_poly.pdbx_seq_one_letter_code
_entity_poly.pdbx_strand_id
1 'polypeptide(L)'
;MKKQKTAPGKIKLKSLLLAVGIAGLAQNALAKPFAGDVAAETAMPGAVQAPPCLGGVSLQRYQPWQPAAPYRISIALNGYSPVSAADVASPSLARDDHGIDPIQTAAIIPGVFGSVALSMRNFPVSARWAPVYQAIEGCTAGSACDHKSRAFAAMISAAQDKGFVEKLSFINSGINRLIAYRKDSVVYGKLDYWAKPSEILANRAGDCEDFAILKMTALLRAGIPARSMSLVVLQDRKRGFFHAVLSVSTASGAYILDSLNNTVLRDSALPDYQPLYSFSTDRAWIHGSKPGGAQVAGLKGGFETVAPGEGVEAGVR
;
A
#
# COMPACT_ATOMS: atom_id res chain seq x y z
N MET A 1 -69.12 -21.18 -8.53
CA MET A 1 -69.02 -22.22 -7.48
C MET A 1 -67.90 -21.85 -6.51
N LYS A 2 -68.11 -22.26 -5.26
CA LYS A 2 -67.47 -21.92 -3.97
C LYS A 2 -65.96 -21.61 -3.89
N LYS A 3 -65.71 -20.58 -3.07
CA LYS A 3 -64.50 -20.14 -2.36
C LYS A 3 -63.60 -21.27 -1.81
N GLN A 4 -62.29 -20.99 -1.71
CA GLN A 4 -61.57 -21.20 -0.44
C GLN A 4 -60.40 -20.20 -0.27
N LYS A 5 -60.46 -19.49 0.86
CA LYS A 5 -59.42 -18.65 1.45
C LYS A 5 -58.53 -19.55 2.32
N THR A 6 -57.22 -19.31 2.35
CA THR A 6 -56.35 -19.73 3.46
C THR A 6 -55.41 -18.59 3.84
N ALA A 7 -55.38 -18.30 5.14
CA ALA A 7 -54.69 -17.22 5.81
C ALA A 7 -53.23 -17.58 6.16
N PRO A 8 -52.36 -16.61 6.45
CA PRO A 8 -50.97 -16.87 6.81
C PRO A 8 -50.82 -17.35 8.26
N GLY A 9 -50.07 -18.44 8.44
CA GLY A 9 -49.75 -19.03 9.74
C GLY A 9 -48.77 -18.17 10.54
N LYS A 10 -49.16 -17.84 11.77
CA LYS A 10 -48.33 -17.19 12.78
C LYS A 10 -47.33 -18.19 13.35
N ILE A 11 -46.03 -17.99 13.12
CA ILE A 11 -44.97 -18.77 13.80
C ILE A 11 -44.72 -18.11 15.16
N LYS A 12 -45.10 -18.80 16.23
CA LYS A 12 -44.76 -18.45 17.61
C LYS A 12 -43.31 -18.86 17.87
N LEU A 13 -42.40 -17.89 17.95
CA LEU A 13 -41.04 -18.11 18.44
C LEU A 13 -41.09 -18.19 19.98
N LYS A 14 -40.77 -19.36 20.54
CA LYS A 14 -40.60 -19.55 21.99
C LYS A 14 -39.24 -18.97 22.38
N SER A 15 -39.24 -17.88 23.14
CA SER A 15 -38.06 -17.36 23.83
C SER A 15 -37.66 -18.31 24.94
N LEU A 16 -36.47 -18.92 24.83
CA LEU A 16 -35.82 -19.65 25.92
C LEU A 16 -34.75 -18.72 26.52
N LEU A 17 -35.07 -18.12 27.67
CA LEU A 17 -34.10 -17.40 28.50
C LEU A 17 -33.24 -18.44 29.23
N LEU A 18 -31.94 -18.49 28.91
CA LEU A 18 -30.95 -19.20 29.71
C LEU A 18 -30.18 -18.17 30.54
N ALA A 19 -30.52 -18.06 31.81
CA ALA A 19 -29.81 -17.26 32.79
C ALA A 19 -28.52 -18.01 33.22
N VAL A 20 -27.36 -17.46 32.85
CA VAL A 20 -26.07 -17.89 33.40
C VAL A 20 -25.72 -16.94 34.53
N GLY A 21 -25.90 -17.41 35.76
CA GLY A 21 -25.48 -16.70 36.96
C GLY A 21 -23.95 -16.78 37.12
N ILE A 22 -23.30 -15.62 37.11
CA ILE A 22 -21.90 -15.48 37.50
C ILE A 22 -21.87 -15.13 38.98
N ALA A 23 -21.62 -16.13 39.82
CA ALA A 23 -21.30 -15.93 41.22
C ALA A 23 -19.88 -15.37 41.31
N GLY A 24 -19.77 -14.06 41.57
CA GLY A 24 -18.51 -13.41 41.90
C GLY A 24 -18.14 -13.71 43.36
N LEU A 25 -17.00 -14.39 43.55
CA LEU A 25 -16.32 -14.44 44.84
C LEU A 25 -15.25 -13.35 44.86
N ALA A 26 -15.50 -12.30 45.64
CA ALA A 26 -14.53 -11.28 45.99
C ALA A 26 -13.48 -11.90 46.91
N GLN A 27 -12.23 -11.96 46.45
CA GLN A 27 -11.08 -12.24 47.33
C GLN A 27 -10.52 -10.91 47.82
N ASN A 28 -10.66 -10.69 49.13
CA ASN A 28 -10.00 -9.63 49.87
C ASN A 28 -8.49 -9.93 49.95
N ALA A 29 -7.67 -9.10 49.30
CA ALA A 29 -6.25 -9.03 49.59
C ALA A 29 -5.99 -7.81 50.50
N LEU A 30 -5.58 -8.09 51.73
CA LEU A 30 -5.16 -7.12 52.75
C LEU A 30 -4.04 -6.21 52.21
N ALA A 31 -4.26 -4.89 52.24
CA ALA A 31 -3.18 -3.91 52.29
C ALA A 31 -3.08 -3.38 53.74
N LYS A 32 -1.97 -3.65 54.41
CA LYS A 32 -1.61 -2.97 55.67
C LYS A 32 -1.06 -1.58 55.36
N PRO A 33 -1.42 -0.52 56.10
CA PRO A 33 -0.77 0.76 56.00
C PRO A 33 0.50 0.74 56.86
N PHE A 34 1.63 1.19 56.30
CA PHE A 34 2.78 1.61 57.09
C PHE A 34 3.04 3.07 56.75
N ALA A 35 2.80 3.92 57.74
CA ALA A 35 3.24 5.30 57.77
C ALA A 35 4.77 5.34 57.94
N GLY A 36 5.43 6.26 57.24
CA GLY A 36 6.84 6.56 57.38
C GLY A 36 7.17 7.83 56.60
N ASP A 37 7.68 8.81 57.32
CA ASP A 37 7.76 10.24 56.97
C ASP A 37 8.56 10.61 55.73
N VAL A 38 8.21 11.78 55.20
CA VAL A 38 8.92 12.53 54.17
C VAL A 38 10.20 13.14 54.75
N ALA A 39 11.36 12.73 54.26
CA ALA A 39 12.57 13.54 54.29
C ALA A 39 13.36 13.34 53.00
N ALA A 40 13.58 14.45 52.29
CA ALA A 40 14.32 14.52 51.05
C ALA A 40 15.82 14.54 51.33
N GLU A 41 16.57 13.57 50.82
CA GLU A 41 18.00 13.70 50.58
C GLU A 41 18.39 13.06 49.23
N THR A 42 19.02 13.87 48.40
CA THR A 42 19.64 13.54 47.12
C THR A 42 20.78 12.54 47.29
N ALA A 43 20.60 11.31 46.83
CA ALA A 43 21.67 10.33 46.65
C ALA A 43 21.59 9.68 45.25
N MET A 44 22.74 9.61 44.58
CA MET A 44 22.96 9.03 43.25
C MET A 44 22.41 7.59 43.16
N PRO A 45 21.78 7.17 42.04
CA PRO A 45 21.20 5.84 41.93
C PRO A 45 22.30 4.78 41.90
N GLY A 46 22.32 3.93 42.93
CA GLY A 46 23.07 2.67 42.91
C GLY A 46 22.66 1.84 41.69
N ALA A 47 23.65 1.26 41.01
CA ALA A 47 23.44 0.47 39.80
C ALA A 47 22.41 -0.65 40.04
N VAL A 48 21.24 -0.53 39.40
CA VAL A 48 20.23 -1.59 39.35
C VAL A 48 20.82 -2.75 38.55
N GLN A 49 21.14 -3.86 39.23
CA GLN A 49 21.58 -5.08 38.56
C GLN A 49 20.37 -5.70 37.85
N ALA A 50 20.42 -5.73 36.52
CA ALA A 50 19.40 -6.37 35.71
C ALA A 50 19.39 -7.88 35.98
N PRO A 51 18.20 -8.51 36.08
CA PRO A 51 18.10 -9.95 36.22
C PRO A 51 18.74 -10.64 35.00
N PRO A 52 19.46 -11.76 35.19
CA PRO A 52 20.21 -12.39 34.10
C PRO A 52 19.32 -13.01 33.02
N CYS A 53 18.02 -13.16 33.29
CA CYS A 53 17.04 -13.67 32.34
C CYS A 53 15.72 -12.90 32.44
N LEU A 54 15.04 -12.73 31.30
CA LEU A 54 13.67 -12.21 31.23
C LEU A 54 12.83 -13.19 30.40
N GLY A 55 11.83 -13.82 31.02
CA GLY A 55 10.94 -14.77 30.32
C GLY A 55 11.64 -15.99 29.70
N GLY A 56 12.74 -16.48 30.30
CA GLY A 56 13.49 -17.63 29.79
C GLY A 56 14.58 -17.31 28.75
N VAL A 57 14.76 -16.03 28.39
CA VAL A 57 15.84 -15.57 27.50
C VAL A 57 16.99 -15.00 28.34
N SER A 58 18.22 -15.50 28.12
CA SER A 58 19.42 -14.99 28.80
C SER A 58 19.81 -13.61 28.27
N LEU A 59 20.09 -12.68 29.19
CA LEU A 59 20.55 -11.32 28.90
C LEU A 59 22.08 -11.17 28.96
N GLN A 60 22.83 -12.26 29.14
CA GLN A 60 24.29 -12.24 29.08
C GLN A 60 24.76 -11.95 27.65
N ARG A 61 25.29 -10.74 27.42
CA ARG A 61 26.01 -10.41 26.19
C ARG A 61 27.40 -11.06 26.23
N TYR A 62 27.71 -11.89 25.25
CA TYR A 62 28.99 -12.60 25.16
C TYR A 62 30.15 -11.77 24.55
N GLN A 63 29.92 -10.53 24.13
CA GLN A 63 31.01 -9.65 23.65
C GLN A 63 30.82 -8.20 24.09
N PRO A 64 31.87 -7.52 24.59
CA PRO A 64 31.85 -6.08 24.79
C PRO A 64 31.75 -5.37 23.44
N TRP A 65 30.91 -4.34 23.37
CA TRP A 65 30.74 -3.49 22.20
C TRP A 65 32.08 -2.84 21.82
N GLN A 66 32.50 -3.00 20.56
CA GLN A 66 33.65 -2.30 20.00
C GLN A 66 33.17 -1.09 19.19
N PRO A 67 33.71 0.12 19.41
CA PRO A 67 33.41 1.26 18.57
C PRO A 67 33.96 1.02 17.15
N ALA A 68 33.16 1.32 16.13
CA ALA A 68 33.62 1.30 14.75
C ALA A 68 34.75 2.33 14.55
N ALA A 69 35.76 1.97 13.75
CA ALA A 69 36.87 2.86 13.44
C ALA A 69 36.36 4.16 12.78
N PRO A 70 36.87 5.34 13.17
CA PRO A 70 36.48 6.60 12.55
C PRO A 70 36.90 6.60 11.07
N TYR A 71 35.93 6.80 10.18
CA TYR A 71 36.16 6.99 8.76
C TYR A 71 37.00 8.26 8.54
N ARG A 72 38.15 8.13 7.87
CA ARG A 72 38.92 9.28 7.40
C ARG A 72 38.28 9.80 6.12
N ILE A 73 37.70 10.99 6.18
CA ILE A 73 37.28 11.74 4.99
C ILE A 73 38.55 12.38 4.41
N SER A 74 39.10 11.78 3.35
CA SER A 74 40.11 12.43 2.52
C SER A 74 39.42 13.40 1.57
N ILE A 75 39.51 14.70 1.83
CA ILE A 75 39.10 15.73 0.89
C ILE A 75 40.19 15.84 -0.18
N ALA A 76 39.89 15.38 -1.40
CA ALA A 76 40.70 15.70 -2.58
C ALA A 76 40.11 16.94 -3.27
N LEU A 77 40.82 18.07 -3.15
CA LEU A 77 40.60 19.25 -3.99
C LEU A 77 41.58 19.20 -5.19
N ASN A 78 41.15 19.82 -6.30
CA ASN A 78 41.79 20.02 -7.61
C ASN A 78 41.46 18.90 -8.63
N GLY A 79 41.15 19.15 -9.90
CA GLY A 79 41.21 20.31 -10.78
C GLY A 79 41.02 19.78 -12.22
N TYR A 80 40.65 20.63 -13.18
CA TYR A 80 40.27 20.25 -14.55
C TYR A 80 41.44 19.85 -15.50
N SER A 81 41.16 18.85 -16.38
CA SER A 81 41.75 18.55 -17.72
C SER A 81 43.03 17.68 -17.86
N PRO A 82 43.33 17.06 -19.04
CA PRO A 82 42.61 15.98 -19.75
C PRO A 82 43.49 14.73 -20.12
N VAL A 83 42.80 13.60 -20.38
CA VAL A 83 43.10 12.33 -21.11
C VAL A 83 44.56 11.89 -21.41
N SER A 84 44.91 10.65 -20.99
CA SER A 84 45.69 9.69 -21.80
C SER A 84 45.24 8.26 -21.52
N ALA A 85 45.10 7.47 -22.59
CA ALA A 85 44.71 6.06 -22.58
C ALA A 85 45.94 5.16 -22.36
N ALA A 86 45.80 4.18 -21.45
CA ALA A 86 46.32 2.81 -21.51
C ALA A 86 46.42 2.29 -20.07
N ASP A 87 45.54 1.35 -19.70
CA ASP A 87 45.93 0.09 -19.07
C ASP A 87 44.69 -0.79 -18.84
N VAL A 88 44.74 -1.97 -19.45
CA VAL A 88 43.76 -3.05 -19.32
C VAL A 88 44.21 -3.93 -18.15
N ALA A 89 43.44 -3.98 -17.05
CA ALA A 89 43.35 -5.17 -16.21
C ALA A 89 42.20 -5.09 -15.17
N SER A 90 41.23 -5.99 -15.36
CA SER A 90 40.36 -6.63 -14.36
C SER A 90 39.16 -5.86 -13.78
N PRO A 91 37.94 -6.46 -13.85
CA PRO A 91 36.76 -5.92 -13.21
C PRO A 91 36.88 -6.17 -11.70
N SER A 92 36.95 -5.09 -10.93
CA SER A 92 36.76 -5.15 -9.49
C SER A 92 35.35 -5.68 -9.23
N LEU A 93 35.29 -6.91 -8.72
CA LEU A 93 34.16 -7.47 -7.99
C LEU A 93 33.80 -6.50 -6.86
N ALA A 94 32.93 -5.55 -7.15
CA ALA A 94 32.12 -4.90 -6.13
C ALA A 94 31.23 -6.00 -5.55
N ARG A 95 31.76 -6.66 -4.51
CA ARG A 95 30.98 -7.47 -3.59
C ARG A 95 29.76 -6.64 -3.20
N ASP A 96 28.59 -7.24 -3.38
CA ASP A 96 27.34 -6.81 -2.78
C ASP A 96 27.62 -6.27 -1.39
N ASP A 97 27.57 -4.95 -1.26
CA ASP A 97 27.29 -4.36 0.03
C ASP A 97 25.92 -4.91 0.39
N HIS A 98 25.86 -5.78 1.39
CA HIS A 98 24.60 -6.18 2.02
C HIS A 98 24.05 -4.96 2.76
N GLY A 99 23.71 -3.93 1.98
CA GLY A 99 22.84 -2.84 2.38
C GLY A 99 21.58 -3.51 2.90
N ILE A 100 21.30 -3.24 4.16
CA ILE A 100 20.08 -3.63 4.85
C ILE A 100 18.92 -3.43 3.88
N ASP A 101 18.32 -4.51 3.38
CA ASP A 101 17.17 -4.45 2.50
C ASP A 101 16.03 -3.83 3.32
N PRO A 102 15.62 -2.57 3.05
CA PRO A 102 14.60 -1.91 3.86
C PRO A 102 13.24 -2.62 3.74
N ILE A 103 13.05 -3.47 2.72
CA ILE A 103 11.90 -4.34 2.55
C ILE A 103 11.97 -5.55 3.51
N GLN A 104 13.16 -6.02 3.88
CA GLN A 104 13.38 -7.09 4.87
C GLN A 104 13.38 -6.56 6.31
N THR A 105 13.78 -5.31 6.54
CA THR A 105 14.11 -4.81 7.89
C THR A 105 13.00 -4.02 8.58
N ALA A 106 11.77 -4.02 8.07
CA ALA A 106 10.64 -3.28 8.66
C ALA A 106 10.98 -1.79 8.93
N ALA A 107 11.84 -1.21 8.09
CA ALA A 107 12.14 0.21 8.15
C ALA A 107 10.88 1.00 7.79
N ILE A 108 10.65 2.13 8.45
CA ILE A 108 9.64 3.11 8.04
C ILE A 108 10.04 3.61 6.64
N ILE A 109 9.40 3.10 5.59
CA ILE A 109 9.68 3.49 4.20
C ILE A 109 8.83 4.72 3.89
N PRO A 110 9.42 5.80 3.34
CA PRO A 110 8.63 6.88 2.74
C PRO A 110 7.62 6.30 1.75
N GLY A 111 6.33 6.52 2.02
CA GLY A 111 5.26 6.14 1.12
C GLY A 111 4.95 7.26 0.12
N VAL A 112 3.94 7.01 -0.71
CA VAL A 112 3.35 8.01 -1.61
C VAL A 112 2.53 9.04 -0.81
N PHE A 113 2.39 10.26 -1.34
CA PHE A 113 1.57 11.33 -0.70
C PHE A 113 2.06 11.71 0.71
N GLY A 114 3.37 11.61 0.96
CA GLY A 114 3.96 11.93 2.27
C GLY A 114 3.65 10.94 3.39
N SER A 115 3.01 9.81 3.09
CA SER A 115 2.69 8.75 4.03
C SER A 115 3.92 7.94 4.47
N VAL A 116 3.72 7.04 5.43
CA VAL A 116 4.63 5.95 5.78
C VAL A 116 4.04 4.65 5.27
N ALA A 117 4.82 3.86 4.53
CA ALA A 117 4.40 2.57 4.01
C ALA A 117 4.93 1.43 4.90
N LEU A 118 4.02 0.63 5.45
CA LEU A 118 4.32 -0.56 6.26
C LEU A 118 4.02 -1.81 5.42
N SER A 119 5.05 -2.61 5.13
CA SER A 119 4.87 -3.82 4.33
C SER A 119 4.07 -4.88 5.07
N MET A 120 3.12 -5.50 4.37
CA MET A 120 2.25 -6.54 4.91
C MET A 120 2.47 -7.85 4.16
N ARG A 121 2.74 -8.94 4.91
CA ARG A 121 2.87 -10.28 4.33
C ARG A 121 1.51 -10.95 4.09
N ASN A 122 0.58 -10.77 5.02
CA ASN A 122 -0.77 -11.34 4.98
C ASN A 122 -1.78 -10.20 5.05
N PHE A 123 -2.16 -9.64 3.90
CA PHE A 123 -3.16 -8.59 3.82
C PHE A 123 -4.39 -9.12 3.08
N PRO A 124 -5.59 -9.16 3.71
CA PRO A 124 -6.79 -9.81 3.15
C PRO A 124 -7.16 -9.33 1.74
N VAL A 125 -6.98 -8.03 1.46
CA VAL A 125 -7.29 -7.45 0.14
C VAL A 125 -6.34 -7.95 -0.95
N SER A 126 -5.14 -8.45 -0.60
CA SER A 126 -4.16 -8.98 -1.57
C SER A 126 -4.65 -10.20 -2.34
N ALA A 127 -5.62 -10.95 -1.78
CA ALA A 127 -6.23 -12.09 -2.47
C ALA A 127 -6.91 -11.67 -3.79
N ARG A 128 -7.37 -10.41 -3.87
CA ARG A 128 -7.96 -9.83 -5.07
C ARG A 128 -6.89 -9.42 -6.08
N TRP A 129 -5.77 -8.90 -5.58
CA TRP A 129 -4.68 -8.38 -6.41
C TRP A 129 -3.87 -9.49 -7.11
N ALA A 130 -3.54 -10.59 -6.43
CA ALA A 130 -2.70 -11.64 -6.99
C ALA A 130 -3.16 -12.16 -8.38
N PRO A 131 -4.42 -12.56 -8.60
CA PRO A 131 -4.87 -13.02 -9.92
C PRO A 131 -4.88 -11.89 -10.97
N VAL A 132 -5.08 -10.64 -10.56
CA VAL A 132 -5.03 -9.47 -11.44
C VAL A 132 -3.59 -9.22 -11.89
N TYR A 133 -2.64 -9.22 -10.97
CA TYR A 133 -1.23 -9.00 -11.28
C TYR A 133 -0.66 -10.10 -12.19
N GLN A 134 -1.03 -11.37 -11.95
CA GLN A 134 -0.70 -12.46 -12.88
C GLN A 134 -1.25 -12.21 -14.29
N ALA A 135 -2.46 -11.65 -14.40
CA ALA A 135 -3.04 -11.28 -15.69
C ALA A 135 -2.36 -10.06 -16.33
N ILE A 136 -1.84 -9.11 -15.54
CA ILE A 136 -0.99 -8.02 -16.02
C ILE A 136 0.29 -8.58 -16.66
N GLU A 137 0.97 -9.50 -15.97
CA GLU A 137 2.19 -10.14 -16.49
C GLU A 137 1.91 -10.99 -17.74
N GLY A 138 0.76 -11.67 -17.79
CA GLY A 138 0.32 -12.44 -18.95
C GLY A 138 -0.13 -11.60 -20.15
N CYS A 139 -0.31 -10.29 -19.99
CA CYS A 139 -0.78 -9.38 -21.02
C CYS A 139 0.38 -8.90 -21.93
N THR A 140 1.08 -9.83 -22.58
CA THR A 140 2.25 -9.52 -23.44
C THR A 140 1.86 -9.16 -24.88
N ALA A 141 2.84 -8.80 -25.72
CA ALA A 141 2.62 -8.55 -27.14
C ALA A 141 2.09 -9.83 -27.83
N GLY A 142 1.00 -9.70 -28.60
CA GLY A 142 0.31 -10.82 -29.24
C GLY A 142 -0.54 -11.68 -28.30
N SER A 143 -0.68 -11.30 -27.02
CA SER A 143 -1.56 -11.99 -26.07
C SER A 143 -3.04 -11.66 -26.30
N ALA A 144 -3.92 -12.24 -25.47
CA ALA A 144 -5.35 -11.94 -25.45
C ALA A 144 -5.66 -10.43 -25.39
N CYS A 145 -4.84 -9.63 -24.70
CA CYS A 145 -5.04 -8.19 -24.61
C CYS A 145 -4.97 -7.48 -25.96
N ASP A 146 -3.98 -7.81 -26.79
CA ASP A 146 -3.81 -7.18 -28.11
C ASP A 146 -4.95 -7.58 -29.05
N HIS A 147 -5.46 -8.81 -28.91
CA HIS A 147 -6.64 -9.26 -29.63
C HIS A 147 -7.92 -8.55 -29.18
N LYS A 148 -8.06 -8.23 -27.88
CA LYS A 148 -9.22 -7.47 -27.37
C LYS A 148 -9.16 -6.00 -27.78
N SER A 149 -7.98 -5.41 -27.90
CA SER A 149 -7.83 -4.01 -28.31
C SER A 149 -6.55 -3.74 -29.08
N ARG A 150 -6.66 -3.63 -30.41
CA ARG A 150 -5.56 -3.14 -31.27
C ARG A 150 -5.13 -1.72 -30.93
N ALA A 151 -6.06 -0.87 -30.50
CA ALA A 151 -5.76 0.50 -30.08
C ALA A 151 -4.87 0.53 -28.83
N PHE A 152 -5.08 -0.38 -27.89
CA PHE A 152 -4.22 -0.55 -26.71
C PHE A 152 -2.80 -0.95 -27.12
N ALA A 153 -2.67 -1.97 -27.98
CA ALA A 153 -1.38 -2.43 -28.49
C ALA A 153 -0.61 -1.32 -29.23
N ALA A 154 -1.30 -0.59 -30.12
CA ALA A 154 -0.72 0.52 -30.88
C ALA A 154 -0.27 1.68 -29.95
N MET A 155 -1.06 2.00 -28.93
CA MET A 155 -0.69 3.00 -27.92
C MET A 155 0.59 2.60 -27.19
N ILE A 156 0.73 1.34 -26.77
CA ILE A 156 1.93 0.86 -26.09
C ILE A 156 3.16 0.95 -27.00
N SER A 157 3.03 0.51 -28.26
CA SER A 157 4.11 0.62 -29.25
C SER A 157 4.55 2.07 -29.44
N ALA A 158 3.62 3.00 -29.61
CA ALA A 158 3.93 4.43 -29.72
C ALA A 158 4.52 5.03 -28.44
N ALA A 159 4.26 4.43 -27.28
CA ALA A 159 4.80 4.89 -26.01
C ALA A 159 6.25 4.45 -25.79
N GLN A 160 6.72 3.33 -26.36
CA GLN A 160 8.03 2.74 -26.10
C GLN A 160 9.19 3.73 -26.33
N ASP A 161 9.12 4.48 -27.43
CA ASP A 161 10.16 5.43 -27.86
C ASP A 161 10.09 6.79 -27.14
N LYS A 162 9.11 6.99 -26.27
CA LYS A 162 8.93 8.26 -25.55
C LYS A 162 9.84 8.38 -24.34
N GLY A 163 10.26 9.61 -24.05
CA GLY A 163 10.92 9.94 -22.79
C GLY A 163 10.03 9.62 -21.59
N PHE A 164 10.62 9.42 -20.40
CA PHE A 164 9.91 8.91 -19.22
C PHE A 164 8.61 9.66 -18.88
N VAL A 165 8.65 10.99 -18.70
CA VAL A 165 7.47 11.78 -18.31
C VAL A 165 6.43 11.84 -19.44
N GLU A 166 6.88 11.92 -20.68
CA GLU A 166 6.00 11.91 -21.85
C GLU A 166 5.28 10.56 -21.98
N LYS A 167 5.99 9.46 -21.73
CA LYS A 167 5.44 8.09 -21.69
C LYS A 167 4.33 7.98 -20.65
N LEU A 168 4.55 8.48 -19.42
CA LEU A 168 3.52 8.50 -18.38
C LEU A 168 2.28 9.28 -18.83
N SER A 169 2.48 10.48 -19.37
CA SER A 169 1.40 11.38 -19.78
C SER A 169 0.60 10.83 -20.97
N PHE A 170 1.31 10.23 -21.93
CA PHE A 170 0.74 9.62 -23.12
C PHE A 170 -0.14 8.42 -22.76
N ILE A 171 0.37 7.52 -21.91
CA ILE A 171 -0.42 6.36 -21.46
C ILE A 171 -1.58 6.80 -20.57
N ASN A 172 -1.38 7.73 -19.63
CA ASN A 172 -2.46 8.20 -18.75
C ASN A 172 -3.65 8.73 -19.55
N SER A 173 -3.40 9.70 -20.43
CA SER A 173 -4.43 10.32 -21.26
C SER A 173 -5.00 9.36 -22.31
N GLY A 174 -4.17 8.49 -22.87
CA GLY A 174 -4.60 7.46 -23.81
C GLY A 174 -5.59 6.48 -23.19
N ILE A 175 -5.29 5.92 -22.02
CA ILE A 175 -6.19 5.01 -21.31
C ILE A 175 -7.46 5.73 -20.86
N ASN A 176 -7.35 6.96 -20.34
CA ASN A 176 -8.51 7.75 -19.93
C ASN A 176 -9.51 8.01 -21.07
N ARG A 177 -9.04 7.96 -22.33
CA ARG A 177 -9.87 8.07 -23.54
C ARG A 177 -10.28 6.72 -24.13
N LEU A 178 -9.52 5.67 -23.84
CA LEU A 178 -9.71 4.34 -24.42
C LEU A 178 -10.91 3.61 -23.81
N ILE A 179 -11.16 3.81 -22.52
CA ILE A 179 -12.22 3.16 -21.74
C ILE A 179 -13.10 4.19 -21.04
N ALA A 180 -14.37 3.86 -20.85
CA ALA A 180 -15.35 4.71 -20.19
C ALA A 180 -15.41 4.43 -18.68
N TYR A 181 -15.46 5.48 -17.86
CA TYR A 181 -15.67 5.30 -16.42
C TYR A 181 -17.08 4.76 -16.15
N ARG A 182 -17.20 3.58 -15.54
CA ARG A 182 -18.45 2.93 -15.13
C ARG A 182 -18.22 2.11 -13.88
N LYS A 183 -19.16 2.19 -12.94
CA LYS A 183 -19.16 1.39 -11.70
C LYS A 183 -19.21 -0.10 -11.98
N ASP A 184 -18.64 -0.89 -11.10
CA ASP A 184 -18.60 -2.35 -11.21
C ASP A 184 -19.97 -2.99 -11.13
N SER A 185 -20.89 -2.37 -10.38
CA SER A 185 -22.28 -2.81 -10.32
C SER A 185 -22.97 -2.79 -11.69
N VAL A 186 -22.50 -1.92 -12.59
CA VAL A 186 -23.01 -1.80 -13.97
C VAL A 186 -22.26 -2.73 -14.93
N VAL A 187 -20.93 -2.82 -14.82
CA VAL A 187 -20.10 -3.58 -15.77
C VAL A 187 -20.08 -5.08 -15.44
N TYR A 188 -19.93 -5.43 -14.17
CA TYR A 188 -19.71 -6.80 -13.70
C TYR A 188 -20.81 -7.34 -12.78
N GLY A 189 -21.79 -6.50 -12.41
CA GLY A 189 -22.90 -6.89 -11.52
C GLY A 189 -22.45 -7.17 -10.08
N LYS A 190 -21.30 -6.62 -9.67
CA LYS A 190 -20.71 -6.77 -8.34
C LYS A 190 -20.46 -5.40 -7.72
N LEU A 191 -20.44 -5.33 -6.40
CA LEU A 191 -20.18 -4.06 -5.71
C LEU A 191 -18.74 -3.58 -5.90
N ASP A 192 -17.79 -4.50 -6.00
CA ASP A 192 -16.37 -4.18 -6.18
C ASP A 192 -15.66 -5.43 -6.76
N TYR A 193 -15.15 -5.32 -7.98
CA TYR A 193 -14.60 -6.38 -8.81
C TYR A 193 -13.39 -5.90 -9.60
N TRP A 194 -12.20 -6.30 -9.15
CA TRP A 194 -10.97 -5.95 -9.82
C TRP A 194 -10.78 -6.81 -11.08
N ALA A 195 -10.99 -6.21 -12.24
CA ALA A 195 -10.99 -6.94 -13.49
C ALA A 195 -9.58 -7.14 -14.04
N LYS A 196 -9.41 -8.22 -14.81
CA LYS A 196 -8.15 -8.47 -15.53
C LYS A 196 -8.05 -7.51 -16.72
N PRO A 197 -6.83 -7.18 -17.20
CA PRO A 197 -6.65 -6.30 -18.36
C PRO A 197 -7.46 -6.72 -19.59
N SER A 198 -7.57 -8.02 -19.88
CA SER A 198 -8.37 -8.52 -21.00
C SER A 198 -9.87 -8.31 -20.84
N GLU A 199 -10.39 -8.31 -19.61
CA GLU A 199 -11.81 -8.09 -19.30
C GLU A 199 -12.14 -6.60 -19.46
N ILE A 200 -11.31 -5.74 -18.89
CA ILE A 200 -11.41 -4.27 -19.02
C ILE A 200 -11.40 -3.87 -20.50
N LEU A 201 -10.47 -4.43 -21.29
CA LEU A 201 -10.37 -4.15 -22.72
C LEU A 201 -11.56 -4.68 -23.52
N ALA A 202 -12.16 -5.81 -23.10
CA ALA A 202 -13.35 -6.36 -23.76
C ALA A 202 -14.60 -5.49 -23.49
N ASN A 203 -14.78 -5.04 -22.25
CA ASN A 203 -15.90 -4.18 -21.87
C ASN A 203 -15.72 -2.72 -22.31
N ARG A 204 -14.47 -2.27 -22.48
CA ARG A 204 -14.09 -0.87 -22.74
C ARG A 204 -14.65 0.08 -21.68
N ALA A 205 -14.83 -0.43 -20.48
CA ALA A 205 -15.36 0.29 -19.34
C ALA A 205 -14.87 -0.36 -18.04
N GLY A 206 -14.82 0.44 -16.99
CA GLY A 206 -14.40 0.06 -15.64
C GLY A 206 -14.36 1.31 -14.76
N ASP A 207 -14.05 1.17 -13.49
CA ASP A 207 -13.90 2.27 -12.55
C ASP A 207 -12.41 2.57 -12.26
N CYS A 208 -12.09 3.15 -11.11
CA CYS A 208 -10.78 3.73 -10.89
C CYS A 208 -9.62 2.72 -10.83
N GLU A 209 -9.83 1.56 -10.22
CA GLU A 209 -8.83 0.48 -10.15
C GLU A 209 -8.61 -0.15 -11.51
N ASP A 210 -9.66 -0.32 -12.30
CA ASP A 210 -9.57 -0.88 -13.65
C ASP A 210 -8.72 0.04 -14.55
N PHE A 211 -8.88 1.36 -14.41
CA PHE A 211 -8.01 2.32 -15.07
C PHE A 211 -6.56 2.20 -14.59
N ALA A 212 -6.32 2.06 -13.28
CA ALA A 212 -4.97 1.91 -12.72
C ALA A 212 -4.29 0.61 -13.19
N ILE A 213 -5.03 -0.51 -13.19
CA ILE A 213 -4.60 -1.83 -13.69
C ILE A 213 -4.19 -1.74 -15.16
N LEU A 214 -5.03 -1.11 -15.99
CA LEU A 214 -4.76 -1.03 -17.43
C LEU A 214 -3.58 -0.09 -17.74
N LYS A 215 -3.43 1.01 -16.98
CA LYS A 215 -2.25 1.89 -17.07
C LYS A 215 -0.98 1.18 -16.64
N MET A 216 -1.01 0.40 -15.56
CA MET A 216 0.13 -0.37 -15.08
C MET A 216 0.56 -1.39 -16.14
N THR A 217 -0.41 -2.08 -16.73
CA THR A 217 -0.18 -3.03 -17.83
C THR A 217 0.50 -2.37 -19.03
N ALA A 218 0.00 -1.20 -19.45
CA ALA A 218 0.56 -0.47 -20.58
C ALA A 218 1.98 0.04 -20.30
N LEU A 219 2.22 0.59 -19.11
CA LEU A 219 3.54 1.09 -18.72
C LEU A 219 4.57 -0.03 -18.53
N LEU A 220 4.16 -1.18 -17.97
CA LEU A 220 5.01 -2.37 -17.85
C LEU A 220 5.52 -2.80 -19.24
N ARG A 221 4.60 -2.91 -20.21
CA ARG A 221 4.95 -3.24 -21.60
C ARG A 221 5.72 -2.15 -22.34
N ALA A 222 5.59 -0.91 -21.90
CA ALA A 222 6.37 0.22 -22.40
C ALA A 222 7.76 0.35 -21.71
N GLY A 223 8.14 -0.63 -20.89
CA GLY A 223 9.46 -0.74 -20.28
C GLY A 223 9.63 -0.05 -18.93
N ILE A 224 8.54 0.40 -18.29
CA ILE A 224 8.60 0.92 -16.93
C ILE A 224 8.72 -0.28 -15.96
N PRO A 225 9.72 -0.30 -15.06
CA PRO A 225 9.91 -1.43 -14.15
C PRO A 225 8.69 -1.64 -13.24
N ALA A 226 8.19 -2.88 -13.15
CA ALA A 226 7.04 -3.23 -12.30
C ALA A 226 7.22 -2.75 -10.85
N ARG A 227 8.42 -2.96 -10.27
CA ARG A 227 8.78 -2.54 -8.91
C ARG A 227 8.73 -1.04 -8.64
N SER A 228 8.68 -0.22 -9.70
CA SER A 228 8.54 1.24 -9.57
C SER A 228 7.08 1.67 -9.55
N MET A 229 6.14 0.76 -9.83
CA MET A 229 4.72 1.06 -9.97
C MET A 229 3.92 0.49 -8.81
N SER A 230 2.94 1.23 -8.33
CA SER A 230 2.04 0.75 -7.29
C SER A 230 0.61 1.20 -7.57
N LEU A 231 -0.33 0.26 -7.52
CA LEU A 231 -1.75 0.61 -7.44
C LEU A 231 -2.02 1.06 -6.00
N VAL A 232 -2.51 2.29 -5.85
CA VAL A 232 -2.73 2.91 -4.54
C VAL A 232 -4.22 3.15 -4.36
N VAL A 233 -4.79 2.54 -3.31
CA VAL A 233 -6.14 2.84 -2.86
C VAL A 233 -6.08 3.90 -1.77
N LEU A 234 -6.90 4.92 -1.92
CA LEU A 234 -6.84 6.14 -1.12
C LEU A 234 -8.24 6.70 -0.85
N GLN A 235 -8.34 7.61 0.11
CA GLN A 235 -9.49 8.49 0.27
C GLN A 235 -9.17 9.85 -0.36
N ASP A 236 -10.00 10.30 -1.29
CA ASP A 236 -10.00 11.68 -1.75
C ASP A 236 -10.76 12.51 -0.73
N ARG A 237 -10.03 13.18 0.17
CA ARG A 237 -10.62 13.95 1.28
C ARG A 237 -11.38 15.18 0.81
N LYS A 238 -11.03 15.70 -0.37
CA LYS A 238 -11.70 16.87 -0.96
C LYS A 238 -13.07 16.47 -1.52
N ARG A 239 -13.18 15.28 -2.11
CA ARG A 239 -14.42 14.80 -2.74
C ARG A 239 -15.24 13.83 -1.86
N GLY A 240 -14.66 13.29 -0.79
CA GLY A 240 -15.33 12.44 0.19
C GLY A 240 -15.61 11.01 -0.29
N PHE A 241 -14.75 10.44 -1.12
CA PHE A 241 -14.91 9.05 -1.61
C PHE A 241 -13.59 8.27 -1.65
N PHE A 242 -13.68 6.94 -1.74
CA PHE A 242 -12.54 6.06 -1.98
C PHE A 242 -12.21 5.98 -3.46
N HIS A 243 -10.92 6.07 -3.76
CA HIS A 243 -10.39 6.14 -5.11
C HIS A 243 -9.18 5.24 -5.27
N ALA A 244 -8.87 4.86 -6.50
CA ALA A 244 -7.67 4.13 -6.84
C ALA A 244 -6.90 4.86 -7.96
N VAL A 245 -5.57 4.91 -7.80
CA VAL A 245 -4.66 5.53 -8.76
C VAL A 245 -3.45 4.65 -9.00
N LEU A 246 -2.72 4.93 -10.08
CA LEU A 246 -1.41 4.33 -10.31
C LEU A 246 -0.32 5.34 -9.92
N SER A 247 0.55 4.93 -9.01
CA SER A 247 1.77 5.65 -8.64
C SER A 247 2.98 5.08 -9.37
N VAL A 248 3.86 5.95 -9.87
CA VAL A 248 5.17 5.58 -10.44
C VAL A 248 6.26 6.30 -9.64
N SER A 249 6.99 5.53 -8.84
CA SER A 249 8.04 5.99 -7.93
C SER A 249 9.35 6.26 -8.65
N THR A 250 10.00 7.36 -8.28
CA THR A 250 11.34 7.76 -8.71
C THR A 250 12.17 8.16 -7.49
N ALA A 251 13.48 8.36 -7.67
CA ALA A 251 14.35 8.87 -6.62
C ALA A 251 13.93 10.25 -6.05
N SER A 252 13.12 11.01 -6.80
CA SER A 252 12.67 12.36 -6.41
C SER A 252 11.23 12.41 -5.88
N GLY A 253 10.57 11.26 -5.70
CA GLY A 253 9.15 11.15 -5.37
C GLY A 253 8.35 10.44 -6.46
N ALA A 254 7.02 10.54 -6.41
CA ALA A 254 6.14 9.77 -7.28
C ALA A 254 5.36 10.63 -8.28
N TYR A 255 5.08 10.03 -9.44
CA TYR A 255 4.13 10.52 -10.43
C TYR A 255 2.81 9.75 -10.32
N ILE A 256 1.69 10.45 -10.40
CA ILE A 256 0.35 9.90 -10.20
C ILE A 256 -0.41 9.95 -11.52
N LEU A 257 -0.84 8.78 -11.97
CA LEU A 257 -1.71 8.59 -13.11
C LEU A 257 -3.13 8.28 -12.61
N ASP A 258 -4.06 9.16 -12.94
CA ASP A 258 -5.40 9.20 -12.34
C ASP A 258 -6.48 9.12 -13.43
N SER A 259 -7.58 8.41 -13.19
CA SER A 259 -8.74 8.39 -14.09
C SER A 259 -9.52 9.71 -14.09
N LEU A 260 -9.40 10.50 -13.02
CA LEU A 260 -10.07 11.79 -12.87
C LEU A 260 -9.36 12.94 -13.60
N ASN A 261 -8.10 12.75 -14.02
CA ASN A 261 -7.29 13.79 -14.65
C ASN A 261 -6.34 13.23 -15.71
N ASN A 262 -6.32 13.85 -16.89
CA ASN A 262 -5.38 13.49 -17.95
C ASN A 262 -3.94 13.95 -17.69
N THR A 263 -3.76 14.98 -16.85
CA THR A 263 -2.45 15.48 -16.46
C THR A 263 -1.84 14.59 -15.39
N VAL A 264 -0.63 14.11 -15.63
CA VAL A 264 0.15 13.37 -14.62
C VAL A 264 0.73 14.37 -13.65
N LEU A 265 0.43 14.19 -12.36
CA LEU A 265 0.85 15.09 -11.30
C LEU A 265 1.90 14.42 -10.42
N ARG A 266 2.69 15.23 -9.70
CA ARG A 266 3.49 14.72 -8.59
C ARG A 266 2.57 14.44 -7.41
N ASP A 267 2.90 13.42 -6.62
CA ASP A 267 2.15 13.09 -5.41
C ASP A 267 2.05 14.28 -4.43
N SER A 268 3.12 15.06 -4.29
CA SER A 268 3.14 16.31 -3.52
C SER A 268 2.15 17.39 -3.98
N ALA A 269 1.66 17.33 -5.22
CA ALA A 269 0.64 18.25 -5.75
C ALA A 269 -0.81 17.80 -5.42
N LEU A 270 -0.97 16.68 -4.71
CA LEU A 270 -2.26 16.08 -4.35
C LEU A 270 -2.39 15.95 -2.82
N PRO A 271 -2.42 17.07 -2.06
CA PRO A 271 -2.41 17.03 -0.59
C PRO A 271 -3.70 16.45 0.03
N ASP A 272 -4.79 16.40 -0.73
CA ASP A 272 -6.08 15.86 -0.30
C ASP A 272 -6.19 14.34 -0.47
N TYR A 273 -5.21 13.71 -1.13
CA TYR A 273 -5.19 12.26 -1.35
C TYR A 273 -4.53 11.57 -0.16
N GLN A 274 -5.33 10.84 0.61
CA GLN A 274 -4.88 10.09 1.77
C GLN A 274 -4.78 8.60 1.43
N PRO A 275 -3.57 8.04 1.20
CA PRO A 275 -3.43 6.63 0.88
C PRO A 275 -3.82 5.76 2.07
N LEU A 276 -4.43 4.61 1.77
CA LEU A 276 -4.86 3.59 2.72
C LEU A 276 -3.97 2.35 2.62
N TYR A 277 -3.87 1.78 1.42
CA TYR A 277 -3.03 0.63 1.12
C TYR A 277 -2.59 0.68 -0.35
N SER A 278 -1.52 -0.04 -0.67
CA SER A 278 -1.04 -0.15 -2.04
C SER A 278 -0.51 -1.53 -2.37
N PHE A 279 -0.48 -1.83 -3.66
CA PHE A 279 0.05 -3.07 -4.21
C PHE A 279 1.10 -2.77 -5.28
N SER A 280 2.23 -3.45 -5.20
CA SER A 280 3.28 -3.45 -6.21
C SER A 280 3.77 -4.88 -6.34
N THR A 281 3.80 -5.39 -7.56
CA THR A 281 4.16 -6.79 -7.84
C THR A 281 3.34 -7.74 -6.95
N ASP A 282 4.01 -8.63 -6.24
CA ASP A 282 3.52 -9.59 -5.27
C ASP A 282 3.39 -9.04 -3.83
N ARG A 283 3.59 -7.73 -3.62
CA ARG A 283 3.69 -7.13 -2.29
C ARG A 283 2.58 -6.12 -2.03
N ALA A 284 2.25 -5.97 -0.75
CA ALA A 284 1.27 -5.03 -0.24
C ALA A 284 1.84 -4.15 0.88
N TRP A 285 1.33 -2.93 0.98
CA TRP A 285 1.66 -1.99 2.05
C TRP A 285 0.39 -1.35 2.61
N ILE A 286 0.36 -1.12 3.91
CA ILE A 286 -0.60 -0.21 4.56
C ILE A 286 0.07 1.14 4.73
N HIS A 287 -0.67 2.20 4.44
CA HIS A 287 -0.20 3.57 4.58
C HIS A 287 -0.71 4.17 5.89
N GLY A 288 0.24 4.66 6.68
CA GLY A 288 -0.01 5.45 7.88
C GLY A 288 0.44 6.89 7.69
N SER A 289 -0.04 7.75 8.58
CA SER A 289 0.42 9.13 8.67
C SER A 289 1.63 9.22 9.58
N LYS A 290 2.57 10.11 9.28
CA LYS A 290 3.66 10.45 10.21
C LYS A 290 3.06 10.99 11.52
N PRO A 291 3.71 10.83 12.68
CA PRO A 291 3.26 11.43 13.93
C PRO A 291 2.94 12.93 13.76
N GLY A 292 1.74 13.35 14.15
CA GLY A 292 1.22 14.72 13.94
C GLY A 292 0.49 14.96 12.61
N GLY A 293 0.46 13.98 11.70
CA GLY A 293 -0.38 14.01 10.49
C GLY A 293 -1.82 13.57 10.75
N ALA A 294 -2.72 13.89 9.80
CA ALA A 294 -4.11 13.45 9.86
C ALA A 294 -4.17 11.92 9.97
N GLN A 295 -4.73 11.38 11.06
CA GLN A 295 -4.79 9.93 11.23
C GLN A 295 -5.76 9.31 10.22
N VAL A 296 -5.40 8.13 9.70
CA VAL A 296 -6.34 7.24 8.99
C VAL A 296 -7.26 6.60 10.05
N ALA A 297 -8.08 7.42 10.70
CA ALA A 297 -8.93 6.99 11.80
C ALA A 297 -10.38 6.84 11.30
N GLY A 298 -10.88 5.60 11.35
CA GLY A 298 -12.32 5.33 11.36
C GLY A 298 -12.93 4.71 10.11
N LEU A 299 -12.22 3.85 9.36
CA LEU A 299 -12.89 2.97 8.39
C LEU A 299 -13.86 2.06 9.16
N LYS A 300 -15.16 2.41 9.17
CA LYS A 300 -16.20 1.56 9.76
C LYS A 300 -16.27 0.28 8.93
N GLY A 301 -15.86 -0.83 9.54
CA GLY A 301 -15.88 -2.15 8.91
C GLY A 301 -14.58 -2.59 8.25
N GLY A 302 -13.44 -1.94 8.52
CA GLY A 302 -12.11 -2.43 8.08
C GLY A 302 -11.72 -2.02 6.65
N PHE A 303 -10.63 -2.59 6.13
CA PHE A 303 -10.13 -2.29 4.76
C PHE A 303 -10.91 -3.04 3.68
N GLU A 304 -11.60 -4.12 4.06
CA GLU A 304 -12.41 -4.98 3.20
C GLU A 304 -13.70 -4.31 2.71
N THR A 305 -14.16 -3.24 3.37
CA THR A 305 -15.33 -2.46 2.96
C THR A 305 -14.97 -1.31 2.04
N VAL A 306 -13.68 -1.06 1.80
CA VAL A 306 -13.20 -0.02 0.88
C VAL A 306 -13.43 -0.49 -0.55
N ALA A 307 -14.46 0.08 -1.19
CA ALA A 307 -14.76 -0.08 -2.61
C ALA A 307 -14.41 1.22 -3.35
N PRO A 308 -13.19 1.33 -3.91
CA PRO A 308 -12.82 2.51 -4.68
C PRO A 308 -13.74 2.65 -5.91
N GLY A 309 -14.06 3.88 -6.30
CA GLY A 309 -14.82 4.13 -7.54
C GLY A 309 -16.35 4.07 -7.44
N GLU A 310 -16.90 3.55 -6.34
CA GLU A 310 -18.34 3.44 -6.09
C GLU A 310 -19.02 4.74 -5.61
N GLY A 311 -18.25 5.81 -5.35
CA GLY A 311 -18.75 7.15 -4.99
C GLY A 311 -18.68 7.48 -3.50
N VAL A 312 -19.41 8.53 -3.07
CA VAL A 312 -19.35 9.10 -1.71
C VAL A 312 -19.70 8.04 -0.66
N GLU A 313 -18.92 7.96 0.43
CA GLU A 313 -19.22 7.08 1.56
C GLU A 313 -20.66 7.29 2.03
N ALA A 314 -21.42 6.20 2.12
CA ALA A 314 -22.76 6.20 2.69
C ALA A 314 -22.68 6.49 4.20
N GLY A 315 -22.54 7.76 4.58
CA GLY A 315 -22.43 8.14 5.99
C GLY A 315 -21.98 9.56 6.29
N VAL A 316 -21.53 10.34 5.30
CA VAL A 316 -21.18 11.77 5.51
C VAL A 316 -22.34 12.63 5.02
N ARG A 317 -23.22 13.03 5.94
CA ARG A 317 -24.17 14.14 5.80
C ARG A 317 -23.79 15.24 6.78
#